data_AF-A0AA42BSH8-F1
#
_entry.id   AF-A0AA42BSH8-F1
#
_cell.length_a   1.000
_cell.length_b   1.000
_cell.length_c   1.000
_cell.angle_alpha   90.00
_cell.angle_beta   90.00
_cell.angle_gamma   90.00
#
_symmetry.space_group_name_H-M   'P 1'
#
loop_
_entity.id
_entity.type
_entity.pdbx_description
1 polymer ?
#
loop_
_entity_poly.entity_id
_entity_poly.type
_entity_poly.pdbx_seq_one_letter_code
_entity_poly.pdbx_strand_id
1 'polypeptide(L)'
;MPLVSFGLMIAGALIAYIGYSVRRKGLTAFLAGNQDVFVPKNEKVLAGRIGLVIMLFGVETLLFPLAFQLIPGVSGTHFAVLAALHLLATFLCMLFDQVGV
;
A
#
# COMPACT_ATOMS: atom_id res chain seq x y z
N MET A 1 1.82 -25.06 -6.14
CA MET A 1 1.39 -23.95 -5.26
C MET A 1 -0.05 -24.21 -4.80
N PRO A 2 -0.37 -24.06 -3.51
CA PRO A 2 -1.73 -24.24 -3.00
C PRO A 2 -2.66 -23.14 -3.51
N LEU A 3 -3.98 -23.42 -3.59
CA LEU A 3 -5.01 -22.49 -4.09
C LEU A 3 -5.00 -21.14 -3.35
N VAL A 4 -4.72 -21.17 -2.04
CA VAL A 4 -4.60 -19.97 -1.19
C VAL A 4 -3.48 -19.04 -1.67
N SER A 5 -2.36 -19.59 -2.16
CA SER A 5 -1.26 -18.79 -2.72
C SER A 5 -1.67 -18.05 -4.00
N PHE A 6 -2.46 -18.69 -4.87
CA PHE A 6 -3.00 -18.03 -6.06
C PHE A 6 -3.96 -16.89 -5.69
N GLY A 7 -4.81 -17.10 -4.68
CA GLY A 7 -5.69 -16.05 -4.16
C GLY A 7 -4.91 -14.82 -3.68
N LEU A 8 -3.81 -15.02 -2.94
CA LEU A 8 -2.94 -13.94 -2.49
C LEU A 8 -2.27 -13.20 -3.64
N MET A 9 -1.82 -13.93 -4.68
CA MET A 9 -1.21 -13.30 -5.86
C MET A 9 -2.19 -12.40 -6.62
N ILE A 10 -3.44 -12.87 -6.78
CA ILE A 10 -4.51 -12.07 -7.41
C ILE A 10 -4.83 -10.84 -6.57
N ALA A 11 -4.94 -11.00 -5.25
CA ALA A 11 -5.16 -9.88 -4.34
C ALA A 11 -4.01 -8.85 -4.42
N GLY A 12 -2.76 -9.31 -4.43
CA GLY A 12 -1.59 -8.45 -4.60
C GLY A 12 -1.60 -7.68 -5.92
N ALA A 13 -1.94 -8.34 -7.03
CA ALA A 13 -2.09 -7.69 -8.33
C ALA A 13 -3.19 -6.60 -8.31
N LEU A 14 -4.32 -6.89 -7.68
CA LEU A 14 -5.42 -5.92 -7.53
C LEU A 14 -5.00 -4.72 -6.67
N ILE A 15 -4.34 -4.96 -5.54
CA ILE A 15 -3.82 -3.89 -4.67
C ILE A 15 -2.81 -3.02 -5.44
N ALA A 16 -1.89 -3.63 -6.19
CA ALA A 16 -0.92 -2.89 -6.99
C ALA A 16 -1.61 -2.00 -8.04
N TYR A 17 -2.64 -2.53 -8.70
CA TYR A 17 -3.45 -1.76 -9.64
C TYR A 17 -4.21 -0.62 -8.96
N ILE A 18 -4.76 -0.83 -7.76
CA ILE A 18 -5.40 0.25 -6.97
C ILE A 18 -4.39 1.35 -6.68
N GLY A 19 -3.18 1.01 -6.23
CA GLY A 19 -2.10 1.98 -5.98
C GLY A 19 -1.73 2.79 -7.23
N TYR A 20 -1.60 2.12 -8.38
CA TYR A 20 -1.40 2.78 -9.68
C TYR A 20 -2.56 3.72 -10.03
N SER A 21 -3.81 3.28 -9.85
CA SER A 21 -5.01 4.08 -10.13
C SER A 21 -5.10 5.32 -9.25
N VAL A 22 -4.82 5.20 -7.94
CA VAL A 22 -4.76 6.33 -6.99
C VAL A 22 -3.71 7.34 -7.43
N ARG A 23 -2.49 6.86 -7.73
CA ARG A 23 -1.39 7.72 -8.19
C ARG A 23 -1.74 8.44 -9.50
N ARG A 24 -2.43 7.77 -10.43
CA ARG A 24 -2.74 8.34 -11.74
C ARG A 24 -3.95 9.29 -11.71
N LYS A 25 -4.92 9.05 -10.84
CA LYS A 25 -6.08 9.94 -10.63
C LYS A 25 -5.72 11.16 -9.79
N GLY A 26 -4.74 11.05 -8.89
CA GLY A 26 -4.29 12.17 -8.07
C GLY A 26 -5.30 12.60 -7.00
N LEU A 27 -6.21 11.70 -6.61
CA LEU A 27 -7.28 11.96 -5.64
C LEU A 27 -7.10 11.09 -4.41
N THR A 28 -7.27 11.65 -3.22
CA THR A 28 -7.20 10.94 -1.93
C THR A 28 -8.54 10.84 -1.21
N ALA A 29 -9.65 11.05 -1.94
CA ALA A 29 -11.01 11.02 -1.41
C ALA A 29 -11.40 9.70 -0.70
N PHE A 30 -10.65 8.61 -0.90
CA PHE A 30 -10.84 7.34 -0.18
C PHE A 30 -10.23 7.32 1.24
N LEU A 31 -9.22 8.15 1.51
CA LEU A 31 -8.51 8.18 2.80
C LEU A 31 -9.03 9.30 3.70
N ALA A 32 -9.33 10.44 3.10
CA ALA A 32 -10.00 11.53 3.78
C ALA A 32 -11.48 11.16 3.87
N GLY A 33 -11.92 10.62 5.00
CA GLY A 33 -13.35 10.59 5.35
C GLY A 33 -13.93 11.99 5.16
N ASN A 34 -14.55 12.20 4.01
CA ASN A 34 -15.26 13.39 3.56
C ASN A 34 -14.78 14.75 4.12
N GLN A 35 -13.53 15.17 3.87
CA GLN A 35 -12.97 16.50 4.26
C GLN A 35 -13.08 16.93 5.74
N ASP A 36 -13.77 16.18 6.60
CA ASP A 36 -14.08 16.54 7.98
C ASP A 36 -12.95 16.17 8.94
N VAL A 37 -12.18 15.12 8.60
CA VAL A 37 -11.09 14.59 9.45
C VAL A 37 -9.72 14.98 8.92
N PHE A 38 -9.56 15.14 7.61
CA PHE A 38 -8.28 15.46 6.98
C PHE A 38 -8.49 16.18 5.66
N VAL A 39 -7.85 17.34 5.48
CA VAL A 39 -7.83 18.08 4.22
C VAL A 39 -6.40 18.09 3.70
N PRO A 40 -6.12 17.40 2.57
CA PRO A 40 -4.78 17.40 1.98
C PRO A 40 -4.35 18.82 1.59
N LYS A 41 -3.12 19.22 1.93
CA LYS A 41 -2.54 20.49 1.44
C LYS A 41 -2.19 20.40 -0.04
N ASN A 42 -1.68 19.25 -0.48
CA ASN A 42 -1.38 18.99 -1.88
C ASN A 42 -1.86 17.58 -2.28
N GLU A 43 -3.14 17.50 -2.63
CA GLU A 43 -3.82 16.22 -2.93
C GLU A 43 -3.09 15.39 -3.99
N LYS A 44 -2.58 16.03 -5.05
CA LYS A 44 -1.88 15.33 -6.13
C LYS A 44 -0.57 14.70 -5.66
N VAL A 45 0.21 15.42 -4.84
CA VAL A 45 1.46 14.89 -4.27
C VAL A 45 1.17 13.79 -3.26
N LEU A 46 0.19 14.00 -2.38
CA LEU A 46 -0.21 13.01 -1.38
C LEU A 46 -0.73 11.72 -2.03
N ALA A 47 -1.62 11.82 -3.02
CA ALA A 47 -2.09 10.69 -3.81
C ALA A 47 -0.94 9.96 -4.53
N GLY A 48 0.06 10.71 -5.01
CA GLY A 48 1.25 10.14 -5.63
C GLY A 48 2.09 9.28 -4.68
N ARG A 49 2.25 9.76 -3.43
CA ARG A 49 2.97 9.05 -2.36
C ARG A 49 2.20 7.86 -1.83
N ILE A 50 0.93 8.05 -1.48
CA ILE A 50 0.10 6.95 -0.95
C ILE A 50 -0.16 5.90 -2.03
N GLY A 51 -0.39 6.31 -3.27
CA GLY A 51 -0.48 5.39 -4.39
C GLY A 51 0.80 4.55 -4.58
N LEU A 52 1.99 5.12 -4.32
CA LEU A 52 3.25 4.37 -4.32
C LEU A 52 3.31 3.35 -3.17
N VAL A 53 2.94 3.76 -1.94
CA VAL A 53 2.90 2.86 -0.77
C VAL A 53 1.96 1.68 -1.03
N ILE A 54 0.75 1.94 -1.51
CA ILE A 54 -0.22 0.88 -1.87
C ILE A 54 0.34 -0.03 -2.96
N MET A 55 0.99 0.54 -3.98
CA MET A 55 1.56 -0.23 -5.09
C MET A 55 2.67 -1.18 -4.63
N LEU A 56 3.58 -0.69 -3.77
CA LEU A 56 4.65 -1.50 -3.19
C LEU A 56 4.07 -2.64 -2.35
N PHE A 57 3.09 -2.36 -1.50
CA PHE A 57 2.41 -3.39 -0.72
C PHE A 57 1.75 -4.46 -1.59
N GLY A 58 1.12 -4.05 -2.71
CA GLY A 58 0.52 -4.98 -3.66
C GLY A 58 1.56 -5.88 -4.33
N VAL A 59 2.70 -5.32 -4.74
CA VAL A 59 3.83 -6.08 -5.30
C VAL A 59 4.41 -7.05 -4.28
N GLU A 60 4.62 -6.62 -3.03
CA GLU A 60 5.09 -7.49 -1.95
C GLU A 60 4.10 -8.64 -1.68
N THR A 61 2.80 -8.33 -1.63
CA THR A 61 1.73 -9.34 -1.45
C THR A 61 1.74 -10.35 -2.60
N LEU A 62 1.93 -9.88 -3.83
CA LEU A 62 2.00 -10.73 -5.01
C LEU A 62 3.22 -11.67 -4.98
N LEU A 63 4.37 -11.16 -4.54
CA LEU A 63 5.63 -11.91 -4.51
C LEU A 63 5.78 -12.76 -3.25
N PHE A 64 5.05 -12.47 -2.17
CA PHE A 64 5.22 -13.13 -0.88
C PHE A 64 5.09 -14.67 -0.94
N PRO A 65 4.13 -15.27 -1.66
CA PRO A 65 4.06 -16.73 -1.77
C PRO A 65 5.31 -17.37 -2.39
N LEU A 66 5.98 -16.67 -3.31
CA LEU A 66 7.26 -17.11 -3.89
C LEU A 66 8.38 -16.95 -2.87
N ALA A 67 8.48 -15.80 -2.21
CA ALA A 67 9.49 -15.53 -1.19
C ALA A 67 9.41 -16.53 -0.02
N PHE A 68 8.19 -16.85 0.42
CA PHE A 68 7.93 -17.83 1.49
C PHE A 68 8.40 -19.24 1.13
N GLN A 69 8.36 -19.63 -0.15
CA GLN A 69 8.78 -20.96 -0.60
C GLN A 69 10.28 -21.03 -0.90
N LEU A 70 10.88 -19.94 -1.38
CA LEU A 70 12.24 -19.93 -1.91
C LEU A 70 13.30 -19.47 -0.90
N ILE A 71 12.91 -18.71 0.13
CA ILE A 71 13.85 -18.10 1.07
C ILE A 71 13.67 -18.75 2.45
N PRO A 72 14.63 -19.58 2.90
CA PRO A 72 14.60 -20.14 4.24
C PRO A 72 14.54 -19.05 5.31
N GLY A 73 13.66 -19.21 6.30
CA GLY A 73 13.49 -18.27 7.40
C GLY A 73 12.44 -17.18 7.15
N VAL A 74 11.95 -17.00 5.91
CA VAL A 74 10.79 -16.14 5.67
C VAL A 74 9.54 -16.80 6.22
N SER A 75 8.74 -16.02 6.95
CA SER A 75 7.53 -16.50 7.61
C SER A 75 6.41 -15.47 7.51
N GLY A 76 5.19 -15.87 7.85
CA GLY A 76 4.03 -14.97 7.87
C GLY A 76 4.18 -13.76 8.79
N THR A 77 4.98 -13.86 9.87
CA THR A 77 5.24 -12.71 10.76
C THR A 77 6.02 -11.60 10.06
N HIS A 78 6.95 -11.95 9.15
CA HIS A 78 7.66 -10.96 8.36
C HIS A 78 6.72 -10.18 7.44
N PHE A 79 5.74 -10.86 6.83
CA PHE A 79 4.72 -10.21 6.01
C PHE A 79 3.80 -9.31 6.84
N ALA A 80 3.42 -9.73 8.05
CA ALA A 80 2.63 -8.91 8.95
C ALA A 80 3.37 -7.62 9.36
N VAL A 81 4.68 -7.71 9.62
CA VAL A 81 5.53 -6.54 9.89
C VAL A 81 5.59 -5.61 8.67
N LEU A 82 5.77 -6.14 7.46
CA LEU A 82 5.75 -5.34 6.23
C LEU A 82 4.41 -4.61 6.04
N ALA A 83 3.29 -5.29 6.29
CA ALA A 83 1.96 -4.67 6.23
C ALA A 83 1.82 -3.52 7.24
N ALA A 84 2.31 -3.70 8.47
CA ALA A 84 2.31 -2.67 9.49
C ALA A 84 3.20 -1.47 9.11
N LEU A 85 4.34 -1.71 8.47
CA LEU A 85 5.22 -0.64 7.96
C LEU A 85 4.56 0.17 6.84
N HIS A 86 3.78 -0.46 5.95
CA HIS A 86 3.02 0.24 4.92
C HIS A 86 1.90 1.11 5.51
N LEU A 87 1.24 0.61 6.56
CA LEU A 87 0.27 1.39 7.31
C LEU A 87 0.93 2.63 7.95
N LEU A 88 2.06 2.43 8.63
CA LEU A 88 2.84 3.53 9.22
C LEU A 88 3.30 4.54 8.15
N ALA A 89 3.81 4.07 7.02
CA ALA A 89 4.23 4.91 5.90
C ALA A 89 3.07 5.76 5.36
N THR A 90 1.85 5.21 5.32
CA THR A 90 0.65 5.95 4.92
C THR A 90 0.36 7.10 5.88
N PHE A 91 0.42 6.86 7.20
CA PHE A 91 0.26 7.92 8.20
C PHE A 91 1.36 8.98 8.12
N LEU A 92 2.63 8.57 7.90
CA LEU A 92 3.73 9.51 7.69
C LEU A 92 3.52 10.37 6.45
N CYS A 93 3.01 9.82 5.34
CA CYS A 93 2.67 10.61 4.16
C CYS A 93 1.63 11.69 4.47
N MET A 94 0.61 11.35 5.27
CA MET A 94 -0.41 12.31 5.71
C MET A 94 0.20 13.40 6.60
N LEU A 95 1.08 13.04 7.53
CA LEU A 95 1.77 14.01 8.39
C LEU A 95 2.68 14.94 7.59
N PHE A 96 3.44 14.41 6.62
CA PHE A 96 4.31 15.20 5.75
C PHE A 96 3.53 16.22 4.92
N ASP A 97 2.39 15.80 4.34
CA ASP A 97 1.51 16.73 3.65
C ASP A 97 1.04 17.87 4.57
N GLN A 98 0.73 17.60 5.84
CA GLN A 98 0.33 18.64 6.79
C GLN A 98 1.46 19.57 7.22
N VAL A 99 2.72 19.11 7.27
CA VAL A 99 3.86 20.00 7.53
C VAL A 99 4.37 20.71 6.27
N GLY A 100 3.72 20.49 5.12
CA GLY A 100 4.03 21.16 3.85
C GLY A 100 5.21 20.55 3.10
N VAL A 101 5.55 19.29 3.41
CA VAL A 101 6.58 18.50 2.74
C VAL A 101 5.90 17.54 1.78
#